data_AF-A0A498NFF5-F1
#
_entry.id   AF-A0A498NFF5-F1
#
_cell.length_a   1.000
_cell.length_b   1.000
_cell.length_c   1.000
_cell.angle_alpha   90.00
_cell.angle_beta   90.00
_cell.angle_gamma   90.00
#
_symmetry.space_group_name_H-M   'P 1'
#
loop_
_entity.id
_entity.type
_entity.pdbx_description
1 polymer ?
#
loop_
_entity_poly.entity_id
_entity_poly.type
_entity_poly.pdbx_seq_one_letter_code
_entity_poly.pdbx_strand_id
1 'polypeptide(L)' 'MTLMSLMNFSELDLNRLDGDSVCPTMKNGQDDLPGFDLITQFQLDVIPMRGVRKVEGSTPLQVAYRLDREANFQIPTR' A
#
# COMPACT_ATOMS: atom_id res chain seq x y z
N MET A 1 26.41 -13.46 3.80
CA MET A 1 25.25 -14.38 3.72
C MET A 1 24.57 -14.32 5.07
N THR A 2 23.43 -13.68 5.32
CA THR A 2 22.39 -13.05 4.51
C THR A 2 21.73 -12.05 5.46
N LEU A 3 21.83 -10.74 5.22
CA LEU A 3 21.04 -9.76 5.96
C LEU A 3 19.61 -9.88 5.44
N MET A 4 18.76 -10.65 6.14
CA MET A 4 17.32 -10.46 6.03
C MET A 4 17.00 -9.12 6.67
N SER A 5 16.97 -8.08 5.85
CA SER A 5 16.39 -6.79 6.22
C SER A 5 14.93 -7.05 6.56
N LEU A 6 14.62 -6.92 7.85
CA LEU A 6 13.28 -6.92 8.42
C LEU A 6 12.48 -5.82 7.72
N MET A 7 11.74 -6.16 6.66
CA MET A 7 10.69 -5.29 6.14
C MET A 7 9.56 -5.33 7.16
N ASN A 8 9.62 -4.38 8.08
CA ASN A 8 8.65 -4.11 9.11
C ASN A 8 7.27 -3.95 8.45
N PHE A 9 6.31 -4.78 8.83
CA PHE A 9 4.88 -4.63 8.49
C PHE A 9 4.24 -3.42 9.20
N SER A 10 5.04 -2.46 9.64
CA SER A 10 4.67 -1.41 10.59
C SER A 10 4.95 -0.03 10.01
N GLU A 11 4.31 0.34 8.90
CA GLU A 11 4.10 1.76 8.59
C GLU A 11 2.95 2.01 7.61
N LEU A 12 1.80 1.39 7.88
CA LEU A 12 0.69 2.29 8.15
C LEU A 12 0.89 2.72 9.58
N ASP A 13 1.25 3.98 9.83
CA ASP A 13 1.32 4.55 11.17
C ASP A 13 -0.10 4.68 11.75
N LEU A 14 -0.76 3.53 11.92
CA LEU A 14 -2.04 3.35 12.57
C LEU A 14 -1.93 3.69 14.06
N ASN A 15 -0.71 3.71 14.60
CA ASN A 15 -0.39 4.10 15.98
C ASN A 15 -0.36 5.62 16.17
N ARG A 16 -0.37 6.43 15.11
CA ARG A 16 -0.62 7.88 15.16
C ARG A 16 -2.09 8.26 15.07
N LEU A 17 -2.98 7.28 14.94
CA LEU A 17 -4.43 7.49 14.95
C LEU A 17 -4.91 7.41 16.40
N ASP A 18 -4.77 8.51 17.13
CA ASP A 18 -5.50 8.69 18.39
C ASP A 18 -7.00 8.68 18.10
N GLY A 19 -7.64 7.52 18.25
CA GLY A 19 -9.08 7.32 18.10
C GLY A 19 -9.46 6.51 16.87
N ASP A 20 -10.62 5.85 16.96
CA ASP A 20 -11.32 4.96 16.00
C ASP A 20 -11.44 5.44 14.53
N SER A 21 -10.80 6.55 14.15
CA SER A 21 -10.90 7.19 12.85
C SER A 21 -9.56 7.18 12.09
N VAL A 22 -9.60 6.58 10.90
CA VAL A 22 -8.49 6.49 9.94
C VAL A 22 -8.14 7.86 9.31
N CYS A 23 -9.06 8.82 9.34
CA CYS A 23 -8.87 10.18 8.83
C CYS A 23 -8.97 11.19 9.98
N PRO A 24 -7.98 12.09 10.15
CA PRO A 24 -8.03 13.13 11.18
C PRO A 24 -9.10 14.19 10.86
N THR A 25 -9.56 14.91 11.88
CA THR A 25 -10.45 16.07 11.67
C THR A 25 -9.72 17.14 10.85
N MET A 26 -10.36 17.60 9.77
CA MET A 26 -9.88 18.69 8.91
C MET A 26 -9.52 19.92 9.76
N LYS A 27 -8.31 20.45 9.61
CA LYS A 27 -7.91 21.74 10.17
C LYS A 27 -7.84 22.75 9.04
N ASN A 28 -8.58 23.85 9.14
CA ASN A 28 -8.56 24.92 8.13
C ASN A 28 -7.11 25.37 7.86
N GLY A 29 -6.66 25.28 6.61
CA GLY A 29 -5.30 25.64 6.19
C GLY A 29 -4.32 24.45 6.08
N GLN A 30 -4.75 23.23 6.39
CA GLN A 30 -4.05 21.99 6.02
C GLN A 30 -4.90 21.24 4.97
N ASP A 31 -4.61 21.47 3.69
CA ASP A 31 -5.28 20.80 2.58
C ASP A 31 -4.75 19.37 2.33
N ASP A 32 -3.60 19.04 2.92
CA ASP A 32 -2.99 17.72 2.77
C ASP A 32 -3.61 16.71 3.75
N LEU A 33 -4.49 15.86 3.22
CA LEU A 33 -5.03 14.71 3.95
C LEU A 33 -4.10 13.49 3.82
N PRO A 34 -4.06 12.62 4.84
CA PRO A 34 -3.30 11.38 4.74
C PRO A 34 -3.88 10.47 3.65
N GLY A 35 -2.99 9.88 2.86
CA GLY A 35 -3.32 8.91 1.82
C GLY A 35 -2.81 7.52 2.17
N PHE A 36 -3.53 6.49 1.71
CA PHE A 36 -3.12 5.10 1.86
C PHE A 36 -2.66 4.59 0.49
N ASP A 37 -1.40 4.21 0.37
CA ASP A 37 -0.89 3.54 -0.83
C ASP A 37 -0.87 2.02 -0.61
N LEU A 38 -1.84 1.34 -1.20
CA LEU A 38 -1.98 -0.11 -1.08
C LEU A 38 -0.96 -0.87 -1.96
N ILE A 39 -0.42 -0.24 -3.00
CA ILE A 39 0.54 -0.90 -3.92
C ILE A 39 1.85 -1.18 -3.18
N THR A 40 2.35 -0.18 -2.47
CA THR A 40 3.56 -0.29 -1.64
C THR A 40 3.33 -1.15 -0.40
N GLN A 41 2.15 -1.06 0.25
CA GLN A 41 1.81 -1.93 1.39
C GLN A 41 1.86 -3.42 1.03
N PHE A 42 1.35 -3.78 -0.15
CA PHE A 42 1.41 -5.16 -0.65
C PHE A 42 2.73 -5.50 -1.37
N GLN A 43 3.68 -4.56 -1.42
CA GLN A 43 5.00 -4.71 -2.05
C GLN A 43 4.91 -5.16 -3.51
N LEU A 44 3.84 -4.75 -4.22
CA LEU A 44 3.61 -5.14 -5.62
C LEU A 44 4.68 -4.59 -6.56
N ASP A 45 5.33 -3.51 -6.15
CA ASP A 45 6.38 -2.80 -6.86
C ASP A 45 7.79 -3.36 -6.61
N VAL A 46 7.98 -4.08 -5.49
CA VAL A 46 9.29 -4.60 -5.08
C VAL A 46 9.45 -6.08 -5.39
N ILE A 47 8.42 -6.90 -5.10
CA ILE A 47 8.53 -8.36 -5.15
C ILE A 47 7.64 -8.92 -6.26
N PRO A 48 8.17 -9.77 -7.17
CA PRO A 48 7.34 -10.50 -8.12
C PRO A 48 6.41 -11.46 -7.38
N MET A 49 5.11 -11.13 -7.37
CA MET A 49 4.09 -11.85 -6.62
C MET A 49 3.33 -12.81 -7.54
N ARG A 50 2.98 -14.00 -7.02
CA ARG A 50 2.18 -14.97 -7.78
C ARG A 50 0.80 -14.38 -8.08
N GLY A 51 0.36 -14.50 -9.34
CA GLY A 51 -0.92 -13.94 -9.79
C GLY A 51 -0.89 -12.43 -10.00
N VAL A 52 0.29 -11.77 -9.98
CA VAL A 52 0.41 -10.36 -10.31
C VAL A 52 1.34 -10.17 -11.50
N ARG A 53 0.92 -9.32 -12.44
CA ARG A 53 1.72 -8.94 -13.61
C ARG A 53 1.81 -7.43 -13.75
N LYS A 54 3.03 -6.94 -13.95
CA LYS A 54 3.30 -5.55 -14.31
C LYS A 54 2.87 -5.31 -15.77
N VAL A 55 2.07 -4.29 -16.01
CA VAL A 55 1.54 -3.91 -17.33
C VAL A 55 1.60 -2.39 -17.51
N GLU A 56 1.40 -1.91 -18.73
CA GLU A 56 1.20 -0.48 -19.00
C GLU A 56 -0.09 -0.01 -18.33
N GLY A 57 -0.03 1.18 -17.74
CA GLY A 57 -1.16 1.82 -17.09
C GLY A 57 -2.10 2.53 -18.08
N SER A 58 -2.82 3.53 -17.60
CA SER A 58 -3.73 4.31 -18.45
C SER A 58 -3.01 5.18 -19.47
N THR A 59 -1.71 5.43 -19.26
CA THR A 59 -0.83 6.10 -20.22
C THR A 59 0.49 5.31 -20.38
N PRO A 60 1.24 5.51 -21.48
CA PRO A 60 2.50 4.80 -21.72
C PRO A 60 3.60 5.04 -20.67
N LEU A 61 3.48 6.10 -19.89
CA LEU A 61 4.42 6.42 -18.81
C LEU A 61 3.99 5.82 -17.46
N GLN A 62 2.74 5.35 -17.35
CA GLN A 62 2.21 4.77 -16.14
C GLN A 62 2.43 3.26 -16.11
N VAL A 63 2.66 2.75 -14.91
CA VAL A 63 2.71 1.33 -14.62
C VAL A 63 1.45 0.94 -13.87
N ALA A 64 0.85 -0.17 -14.26
CA ALA A 64 -0.22 -0.81 -13.52
C ALA A 64 0.14 -2.25 -13.15
N TYR A 65 -0.51 -2.78 -12.12
CA TYR A 65 -0.36 -4.16 -11.66
C TYR A 65 -1.69 -4.88 -11.89
N ARG A 66 -1.70 -5.83 -12.83
CA ARG A 66 -2.85 -6.69 -13.07
C ARG A 66 -2.87 -7.83 -12.07
N LEU A 67 -3.98 -7.95 -11.35
CA LEU A 67 -4.26 -9.06 -10.45
C LEU A 67 -5.03 -10.14 -11.21
N ASP A 68 -4.42 -11.30 -11.37
CA ASP A 68 -5.03 -12.49 -11.98
C ASP A 68 -5.84 -13.29 -10.92
N ARG A 69 -6.53 -14.37 -11.31
CA ARG A 69 -7.42 -15.11 -10.38
C ARG A 69 -6.67 -15.78 -9.24
N GLU A 70 -5.40 -16.08 -9.45
CA GLU A 70 -4.52 -16.75 -8.49
C GLU A 70 -3.95 -15.77 -7.45
N ALA A 71 -4.15 -14.46 -7.63
CA ALA A 71 -3.71 -13.44 -6.69
C ALA A 71 -4.63 -13.42 -5.46
N ASN A 72 -4.08 -13.75 -4.28
CA ASN A 72 -4.81 -13.76 -3.02
C ASN A 72 -4.29 -12.66 -2.09
N PHE A 73 -4.87 -11.47 -2.22
CA PHE A 73 -4.55 -10.30 -1.40
C PHE A 73 -5.65 -10.07 -0.36
N GLN A 74 -5.27 -10.10 0.92
CA GLN A 74 -6.21 -9.89 2.02
C GLN A 74 -5.64 -8.85 2.97
N ILE A 75 -6.44 -7.81 3.27
CA ILE A 75 -6.16 -6.87 4.35
C ILE A 75 -7.00 -7.31 5.55
N PRO A 76 -6.37 -7.76 6.65
CA PRO A 76 -7.11 -7.99 7.89
C PRO A 76 -7.66 -6.65 8.38
N THR A 77 -8.96 -6.59 8.68
CA THR A 77 -9.64 -5.36 9.08
C THR A 77 -9.76 -5.19 10.60
N ARG A 78 -9.16 -6.09 11.39
CA ARG A 78 -9.21 -6.15 12.85
C ARG A 78 -7.92 -6.71 13.44
#